data_AF-A0A6S4T429-F1
#
_entry.id   AF-A0A6S4T429-F1
#
_cell.length_a   1.000
_cell.length_b   1.000
_cell.length_c   1.000
_cell.angle_alpha   90.00
_cell.angle_beta   90.00
_cell.angle_gamma   90.00
#
_symmetry.space_group_name_H-M   'P 1'
#
loop_
_entity.id
_entity.type
_entity.pdbx_description
1 polymer ?
#
loop_
_entity_poly.entity_id
_entity_poly.type
_entity_poly.pdbx_seq_one_letter_code
_entity_poly.pdbx_strand_id
1 'polypeptide(L)'
;MNLTDLFSVSAIVGGTATVLGWWLKTRIDTSIRHEYDKFLELFKAEQKRSDILHAERLEAFKLLSSKLLGLRRYCHANSAEYGERSEFEPRPDSLPKSERISLLQHHELLVRAMEERELFLSPDVREEFHKLFNKMGLGFNLELWLCSGNDPQELNAESLYNLIAKHVNIVMNALYKDLGFPEVVSPNKALKSLTPLAGTD
;
A
#
# COMPACT_ATOMS: atom_id res chain seq x y z
N MET A 1 80.20 -20.49 -22.06
CA MET A 1 79.07 -19.62 -21.66
C MET A 1 79.43 -18.97 -20.35
N ASN A 2 79.55 -17.64 -20.33
CA ASN A 2 80.02 -16.89 -19.17
C ASN A 2 78.91 -16.78 -18.11
N LEU A 3 79.29 -16.91 -16.83
CA LEU A 3 78.38 -16.73 -15.67
C LEU A 3 77.63 -15.39 -15.70
N THR A 4 78.23 -14.36 -16.27
CA THR A 4 77.63 -13.04 -16.47
C THR A 4 76.43 -13.04 -17.44
N ASP A 5 76.46 -13.86 -18.48
CA ASP A 5 75.34 -14.00 -19.41
C ASP A 5 74.16 -14.69 -18.72
N LEU A 6 74.42 -15.68 -17.85
CA LEU A 6 73.39 -16.39 -17.10
C LEU A 6 72.66 -15.48 -16.09
N PHE A 7 73.39 -14.59 -15.42
CA PHE A 7 72.81 -13.58 -14.52
C PHE A 7 72.05 -12.49 -15.28
N SER A 8 72.50 -12.09 -16.46
CA SER A 8 71.79 -11.09 -17.29
C SER A 8 70.46 -11.64 -17.81
N VAL A 9 70.44 -12.91 -18.24
CA VAL A 9 69.23 -13.58 -18.73
C VAL A 9 68.23 -13.80 -17.59
N SER A 10 68.67 -14.18 -16.39
CA SER A 10 67.76 -14.35 -15.25
C SER A 10 67.16 -13.02 -14.77
N ALA A 11 67.93 -11.93 -14.82
CA ALA A 11 67.44 -10.59 -14.48
C ALA A 11 66.40 -10.07 -15.48
N ILE A 12 66.58 -10.33 -16.77
CA ILE A 12 65.61 -9.96 -17.82
C ILE A 12 64.32 -10.78 -17.68
N VAL A 13 64.43 -12.08 -17.40
CA VAL A 13 63.26 -12.95 -17.18
C VAL A 13 62.50 -12.55 -15.90
N GLY A 14 63.21 -12.21 -14.82
CA GLY A 14 62.58 -11.70 -13.59
C GLY A 14 61.89 -10.34 -13.78
N GLY A 15 62.52 -9.43 -14.53
CA GLY A 15 61.96 -8.11 -14.85
C GLY A 15 60.71 -8.20 -15.74
N THR A 16 60.73 -9.05 -16.76
CA THR A 16 59.58 -9.26 -17.64
C THR A 16 58.40 -9.94 -16.91
N ALA A 17 58.67 -10.93 -16.06
CA ALA A 17 57.64 -11.60 -15.25
C ALA A 17 56.95 -10.66 -14.25
N THR A 18 57.70 -9.75 -13.61
CA THR A 18 57.14 -8.78 -12.66
C THR A 18 56.30 -7.72 -13.36
N VAL A 19 56.73 -7.22 -14.53
CA VAL A 19 55.93 -6.27 -15.33
C VAL A 19 54.66 -6.92 -15.87
N LEU A 20 54.74 -8.15 -16.38
CA LEU A 20 53.57 -8.90 -16.82
C LEU A 20 52.60 -9.19 -15.67
N GLY A 21 53.11 -9.60 -14.51
CA GLY A 21 52.29 -9.82 -13.32
C GLY A 21 51.61 -8.54 -12.82
N TRP A 22 52.32 -7.41 -12.83
CA TRP A 22 51.75 -6.11 -12.49
C TRP A 22 50.67 -5.69 -13.50
N TRP A 23 50.94 -5.83 -14.80
CA TRP A 23 49.99 -5.52 -15.87
C TRP A 23 48.71 -6.36 -15.77
N LEU A 24 48.85 -7.67 -15.56
CA LEU A 24 47.72 -8.58 -15.42
C LEU A 24 46.89 -8.27 -14.17
N LYS A 25 47.56 -7.96 -13.04
CA LYS A 25 46.90 -7.51 -11.81
C LYS A 25 46.12 -6.22 -12.04
N THR A 26 46.69 -5.22 -12.69
CA THR A 26 45.98 -3.97 -13.01
C THR A 26 44.79 -4.17 -13.95
N ARG A 27 44.88 -5.11 -14.91
CA ARG A 27 43.76 -5.45 -15.80
C ARG A 27 42.61 -6.14 -15.06
N ILE A 28 42.92 -7.06 -14.15
CA ILE A 28 41.91 -7.74 -13.33
C ILE A 28 41.26 -6.74 -12.36
N ASP A 29 42.05 -5.90 -11.70
CA ASP A 29 41.53 -4.94 -10.73
C ASP A 29 40.64 -3.87 -11.41
N THR A 30 40.97 -3.49 -12.65
CA THR A 30 40.14 -2.58 -13.46
C THR A 30 38.87 -3.26 -13.98
N SER A 31 38.91 -4.53 -14.37
CA SER A 31 37.70 -5.25 -14.80
C SER A 31 36.75 -5.47 -13.62
N ILE A 32 37.28 -5.85 -12.45
CA ILE A 32 36.50 -6.03 -11.23
C ILE A 32 35.83 -4.70 -10.84
N ARG A 33 36.57 -3.59 -10.81
CA ARG A 33 35.98 -2.27 -10.50
C ARG A 33 34.88 -1.88 -11.49
N HIS A 34 35.08 -2.13 -12.78
CA HIS A 34 34.07 -1.83 -13.79
C HIS A 34 32.78 -2.67 -13.62
N GLU A 35 32.92 -3.95 -13.28
CA GLU A 35 31.77 -4.80 -12.95
C GLU A 35 31.05 -4.32 -11.69
N TYR A 36 31.79 -3.98 -10.63
CA TYR A 36 31.21 -3.43 -9.41
C TYR A 36 30.49 -2.11 -9.65
N ASP A 37 31.07 -1.18 -10.42
CA ASP A 37 30.44 0.10 -10.76
C ASP A 37 29.14 -0.14 -11.53
N LYS A 38 29.13 -1.07 -12.48
CA LYS A 38 27.94 -1.46 -13.23
C LYS A 38 26.86 -2.06 -12.33
N PHE A 39 27.22 -2.95 -11.42
CA PHE A 39 26.28 -3.48 -10.43
C PHE A 39 25.72 -2.37 -9.54
N LEU A 40 26.57 -1.46 -9.09
CA LEU A 40 26.20 -0.36 -8.22
C LEU A 40 25.25 0.62 -8.93
N GLU A 41 25.44 0.88 -10.22
CA GLU A 41 24.51 1.67 -11.03
C GLU A 41 23.16 0.96 -11.21
N LEU A 42 23.15 -0.35 -11.48
CA LEU A 42 21.92 -1.14 -11.57
C LEU A 42 21.16 -1.13 -10.25
N PHE A 43 21.83 -1.37 -9.12
CA PHE A 43 21.23 -1.29 -7.79
C PHE A 43 20.65 0.10 -7.50
N LYS A 44 21.38 1.17 -7.84
CA LYS A 44 20.87 2.54 -7.68
C LYS A 44 19.64 2.80 -8.55
N ALA A 45 19.61 2.27 -9.77
CA ALA A 45 18.47 2.42 -10.68
C ALA A 45 17.25 1.64 -10.16
N GLU A 46 17.45 0.41 -9.70
CA GLU A 46 16.40 -0.43 -9.09
C GLU A 46 15.86 0.20 -7.80
N GLN A 47 16.74 0.71 -6.94
CA GLN A 47 16.34 1.39 -5.71
C GLN A 47 15.51 2.64 -6.00
N LYS A 48 15.97 3.50 -6.92
CA LYS A 48 15.20 4.68 -7.35
C LYS A 48 13.82 4.30 -7.91
N ARG A 49 13.75 3.23 -8.72
CA ARG A 49 12.49 2.73 -9.26
C ARG A 49 11.56 2.26 -8.14
N SER A 50 12.10 1.53 -7.15
CA SER A 50 11.34 1.08 -5.99
C SER A 50 10.81 2.27 -5.18
N ASP A 51 11.65 3.28 -4.92
CA ASP A 51 11.28 4.47 -4.15
C ASP A 51 10.15 5.26 -4.85
N ILE A 52 10.24 5.45 -6.16
CA ILE A 52 9.19 6.11 -6.96
C ILE A 52 7.89 5.31 -6.88
N LEU A 53 7.96 3.99 -7.06
CA LEU A 53 6.77 3.13 -7.01
C LEU A 53 6.12 3.16 -5.62
N HIS A 54 6.91 3.18 -4.54
CA HIS A 54 6.38 3.34 -3.18
C HIS A 54 5.74 4.71 -2.96
N ALA A 55 6.33 5.78 -3.48
CA ALA A 55 5.75 7.12 -3.39
C ALA A 55 4.39 7.20 -4.09
N GLU A 56 4.28 6.66 -5.30
CA GLU A 56 3.01 6.60 -6.05
C GLU A 56 1.95 5.74 -5.35
N ARG A 57 2.35 4.58 -4.80
CA ARG A 57 1.44 3.73 -4.01
C ARG A 57 0.93 4.44 -2.75
N LEU A 58 1.78 5.21 -2.09
CA LEU A 58 1.40 6.02 -0.93
C LEU A 58 0.43 7.15 -1.30
N GLU A 59 0.64 7.79 -2.45
CA GLU A 59 -0.28 8.82 -2.96
C GLU A 59 -1.65 8.22 -3.32
N ALA A 60 -1.66 7.11 -4.04
CA ALA A 60 -2.87 6.35 -4.36
C ALA A 60 -3.64 5.95 -3.09
N PHE A 61 -2.92 5.47 -2.06
CA PHE A 61 -3.51 5.15 -0.77
C PHE A 61 -4.15 6.37 -0.11
N LYS A 62 -3.45 7.50 -0.03
CA LYS A 62 -3.98 8.73 0.59
C LYS A 62 -5.25 9.22 -0.11
N LEU A 63 -5.26 9.17 -1.44
CA LEU A 63 -6.41 9.58 -2.24
C LEU A 63 -7.61 8.67 -1.97
N LEU A 64 -7.44 7.35 -2.12
CA LEU A 64 -8.52 6.38 -1.94
C LEU A 64 -9.03 6.34 -0.50
N SER A 65 -8.13 6.36 0.49
CA SER A 65 -8.52 6.39 1.91
C SER A 65 -9.31 7.64 2.27
N SER A 66 -8.95 8.81 1.73
CA SER A 66 -9.72 10.05 1.93
C SER A 66 -11.16 9.92 1.42
N LYS A 67 -11.35 9.36 0.23
CA LYS A 67 -12.68 9.14 -0.36
C LYS A 67 -13.48 8.08 0.40
N LEU A 68 -12.86 6.98 0.78
CA LEU A 68 -13.48 5.93 1.60
C LEU A 68 -13.91 6.46 2.97
N LEU A 69 -13.10 7.30 3.62
CA LEU A 69 -13.47 7.94 4.89
C LEU A 69 -14.68 8.86 4.74
N GLY A 70 -14.77 9.60 3.63
CA GLY A 70 -15.95 10.41 3.31
C GLY A 70 -17.21 9.56 3.17
N LEU A 71 -17.14 8.47 2.40
CA LEU A 71 -18.24 7.51 2.27
C LEU A 71 -18.62 6.91 3.64
N ARG A 72 -17.65 6.53 4.46
CA ARG A 72 -17.90 5.97 5.79
C ARG A 72 -18.63 6.95 6.69
N ARG A 73 -18.19 8.22 6.71
CA ARG A 73 -18.84 9.29 7.48
C ARG A 73 -20.27 9.53 7.00
N TYR A 74 -20.48 9.54 5.68
CA TYR A 74 -21.81 9.62 5.08
C TYR A 74 -22.71 8.47 5.54
N CYS A 75 -22.24 7.22 5.48
CA CYS A 75 -23.01 6.06 5.93
C CYS A 75 -23.33 6.11 7.43
N HIS A 76 -22.38 6.51 8.28
CA HIS A 76 -22.65 6.65 9.71
C HIS A 76 -23.64 7.77 10.03
N ALA A 77 -23.60 8.88 9.29
CA ALA A 77 -24.53 9.97 9.49
C ALA A 77 -25.96 9.59 9.11
N ASN A 78 -26.13 8.91 7.97
CA ASN A 78 -27.45 8.41 7.55
C ASN A 78 -27.93 7.26 8.44
N SER A 79 -27.04 6.37 8.90
CA SER A 79 -27.44 5.31 9.82
C SER A 79 -27.87 5.85 11.18
N ALA A 80 -27.28 6.96 11.63
CA ALA A 80 -27.77 7.69 12.79
C ALA A 80 -29.14 8.32 12.51
N GLU A 81 -29.33 9.02 11.37
CA GLU A 81 -30.61 9.66 10.99
C GLU A 81 -31.79 8.69 10.98
N TYR A 82 -31.62 7.52 10.39
CA TYR A 82 -32.70 6.53 10.26
C TYR A 82 -32.78 5.55 11.45
N GLY A 83 -31.81 5.60 12.38
CA GLY A 83 -31.77 4.76 13.57
C GLY A 83 -32.17 5.52 14.83
N GLU A 84 -32.51 4.77 15.88
CA GLU A 84 -32.77 5.34 17.22
C GLU A 84 -31.45 5.64 17.96
N ARG A 85 -30.61 6.48 17.36
CA ARG A 85 -29.30 6.84 17.91
C ARG A 85 -29.31 8.18 18.63
N SER A 86 -28.27 8.40 19.43
CA SER A 86 -28.14 9.59 20.26
C SER A 86 -28.24 10.88 19.43
N GLU A 87 -28.88 11.91 20.00
CA GLU A 87 -29.00 13.24 19.38
C GLU A 87 -27.63 13.91 19.12
N PHE A 88 -26.58 13.47 19.82
CA PHE A 88 -25.21 13.97 19.65
C PHE A 88 -24.45 13.31 18.50
N GLU A 89 -25.02 12.28 17.86
CA GLU A 89 -24.39 11.68 16.69
C GLU A 89 -24.46 12.61 15.48
N PRO A 90 -23.37 12.69 14.68
CA PRO A 90 -23.31 13.59 13.54
C PRO A 90 -24.37 13.20 12.50
N ARG A 91 -25.28 14.13 12.22
CA ARG A 91 -26.33 13.98 11.18
C ARG A 91 -25.78 14.39 9.81
N PRO A 92 -26.41 13.99 8.69
CA PRO A 92 -25.96 14.36 7.35
C PRO A 92 -25.86 15.88 7.13
N ASP A 93 -26.66 16.67 7.85
CA ASP A 93 -26.59 18.13 7.85
C ASP A 93 -25.28 18.70 8.42
N SER A 94 -24.64 17.97 9.33
CA SER A 94 -23.38 18.36 9.97
C SER A 94 -22.14 18.04 9.12
N LEU A 95 -22.31 17.25 8.06
CA LEU A 95 -21.21 16.87 7.17
C LEU A 95 -20.81 18.02 6.24
N PRO A 96 -19.53 18.10 5.84
CA PRO A 96 -19.11 19.06 4.83
C PRO A 96 -19.83 18.78 3.51
N LYS A 97 -20.07 19.83 2.71
CA LYS A 97 -20.78 19.72 1.42
C LYS A 97 -20.17 18.70 0.46
N SER A 98 -18.86 18.45 0.57
CA SER A 98 -18.16 17.43 -0.22
C SER A 98 -18.52 15.99 0.15
N GLU A 99 -19.05 15.76 1.36
CA GLU A 99 -19.44 14.45 1.88
C GLU A 99 -20.95 14.28 1.98
N ARG A 100 -21.69 15.39 2.07
CA ARG A 100 -23.16 15.46 1.95
C ARG A 100 -23.58 15.36 0.47
N ILE A 101 -23.17 14.28 -0.16
CA ILE A 101 -23.48 13.90 -1.55
C ILE A 101 -24.15 12.53 -1.53
N SER A 102 -24.88 12.17 -2.59
CA SER A 102 -25.57 10.87 -2.63
C SER A 102 -24.59 9.70 -2.65
N LEU A 103 -25.06 8.50 -2.31
CA LEU A 103 -24.24 7.29 -2.37
C LEU A 103 -23.73 7.03 -3.79
N LEU A 104 -24.54 7.34 -4.81
CA LEU A 104 -24.13 7.26 -6.21
C LEU A 104 -22.96 8.19 -6.52
N GLN A 105 -22.98 9.43 -6.00
CA GLN A 105 -21.88 10.38 -6.18
C GLN A 105 -20.62 9.91 -5.46
N HIS A 106 -20.74 9.34 -4.26
CA HIS A 106 -19.59 8.69 -3.59
C HIS A 106 -19.02 7.52 -4.41
N HIS A 107 -19.88 6.74 -5.06
CA HIS A 107 -19.46 5.65 -5.94
C HIS A 107 -18.68 6.17 -7.15
N GLU A 108 -19.17 7.19 -7.85
CA GLU A 108 -18.48 7.80 -8.98
C GLU A 108 -17.10 8.35 -8.59
N LEU A 109 -17.00 9.00 -7.41
CA LEU A 109 -15.73 9.50 -6.90
C LEU A 109 -14.72 8.38 -6.63
N LEU A 110 -15.18 7.24 -6.11
CA LEU A 110 -14.33 6.08 -5.84
C LEU A 110 -13.90 5.39 -7.13
N VAL A 111 -14.82 5.21 -8.09
CA VAL A 111 -14.51 4.60 -9.39
C VAL A 111 -13.46 5.43 -10.13
N ARG A 112 -13.64 6.76 -10.22
CA ARG A 112 -12.64 7.62 -10.88
C ARG A 112 -11.29 7.57 -10.18
N ALA A 113 -11.27 7.64 -8.84
CA ALA A 113 -10.03 7.55 -8.08
C ALA A 113 -9.33 6.19 -8.26
N MET A 114 -10.09 5.12 -8.46
CA MET A 114 -9.54 3.80 -8.78
C MET A 114 -8.98 3.75 -10.21
N GLU A 115 -9.73 4.21 -11.22
CA GLU A 115 -9.29 4.21 -12.62
C GLU A 115 -7.97 4.97 -12.80
N GLU A 116 -7.80 6.11 -12.12
CA GLU A 116 -6.56 6.90 -12.16
C GLU A 116 -5.35 6.19 -11.54
N ARG A 117 -5.58 5.28 -10.58
CA ARG A 117 -4.52 4.70 -9.74
C ARG A 117 -4.49 3.16 -9.75
N GLU A 118 -5.22 2.53 -10.66
CA GLU A 118 -5.45 1.08 -10.68
C GLU A 118 -4.13 0.29 -10.73
N LEU A 119 -3.19 0.77 -11.55
CA LEU A 119 -1.86 0.17 -11.75
C LEU A 119 -1.06 -0.02 -10.45
N PHE A 120 -1.34 0.77 -9.42
CA PHE A 120 -0.62 0.76 -8.14
C PHE A 120 -1.28 -0.11 -7.07
N LEU A 121 -2.46 -0.66 -7.35
CA LEU A 121 -3.23 -1.51 -6.44
C LEU A 121 -3.04 -2.99 -6.76
N SER A 122 -2.90 -3.81 -5.72
CA SER A 122 -2.92 -5.28 -5.85
C SER A 122 -4.30 -5.80 -6.27
N PRO A 123 -4.36 -6.98 -6.91
CA PRO A 123 -5.63 -7.60 -7.31
C PRO A 123 -6.56 -7.85 -6.12
N ASP A 124 -6.03 -8.24 -4.96
CA ASP A 124 -6.81 -8.48 -3.73
C ASP A 124 -7.59 -7.24 -3.30
N VAL A 125 -6.95 -6.07 -3.35
CA VAL A 125 -7.60 -4.79 -3.02
C VAL A 125 -8.70 -4.48 -4.03
N ARG A 126 -8.45 -4.69 -5.32
CA ARG A 126 -9.46 -4.46 -6.38
C ARG A 126 -10.69 -5.34 -6.17
N GLU A 127 -10.50 -6.60 -5.78
CA GLU A 127 -11.61 -7.50 -5.47
C GLU A 127 -12.47 -6.98 -4.31
N GLU A 128 -11.86 -6.46 -3.24
CA GLU A 128 -12.60 -5.88 -2.12
C GLU A 128 -13.37 -4.61 -2.51
N PHE A 129 -12.83 -3.79 -3.42
CA PHE A 129 -13.57 -2.66 -4.00
C PHE A 129 -14.78 -3.13 -4.82
N HIS A 130 -14.65 -4.16 -5.65
CA HIS A 130 -15.79 -4.72 -6.37
C HIS A 130 -16.88 -5.23 -5.43
N LYS A 131 -16.49 -5.89 -4.33
CA LYS A 131 -17.44 -6.30 -3.28
C LYS A 131 -18.14 -5.09 -2.66
N LEU A 132 -17.42 -4.01 -2.36
CA LEU A 132 -18.01 -2.76 -1.86
C LEU A 132 -19.01 -2.18 -2.86
N PHE A 133 -18.65 -2.07 -4.14
CA PHE A 133 -19.53 -1.52 -5.17
C PHE A 133 -20.82 -2.32 -5.34
N ASN A 134 -20.74 -3.66 -5.26
CA ASN A 134 -21.93 -4.51 -5.27
C ASN A 134 -22.87 -4.20 -4.08
N LYS A 135 -22.33 -3.86 -2.91
CA LYS A 135 -23.15 -3.44 -1.75
C LYS A 135 -23.71 -2.04 -1.92
N MET A 136 -22.94 -1.12 -2.50
CA MET A 136 -23.43 0.23 -2.82
C MET A 136 -24.58 0.19 -3.82
N GLY A 137 -24.58 -0.75 -4.77
CA GLY A 137 -25.69 -0.99 -5.70
C GLY A 137 -27.05 -1.16 -5.01
N LEU A 138 -27.08 -1.87 -3.88
CA LEU A 138 -28.29 -1.99 -3.06
C LEU A 138 -28.68 -0.66 -2.41
N GLY A 139 -27.68 0.12 -1.97
CA GLY A 139 -27.88 1.43 -1.38
C GLY A 139 -28.43 2.48 -2.36
N PHE A 140 -28.09 2.40 -3.66
CA PHE A 140 -28.67 3.30 -4.66
C PHE A 140 -30.18 3.12 -4.76
N ASN A 141 -30.64 1.85 -4.77
CA ASN A 141 -32.06 1.54 -4.81
C ASN A 141 -32.77 2.01 -3.54
N LEU A 142 -32.12 1.91 -2.37
CA LEU A 142 -32.63 2.46 -1.13
C LEU A 142 -32.78 3.98 -1.20
N GLU A 143 -31.77 4.72 -1.67
CA GLU A 143 -31.86 6.18 -1.78
C GLU A 143 -33.00 6.61 -2.72
N LEU A 144 -33.17 5.94 -3.87
CA LEU A 144 -34.29 6.21 -4.78
C LEU A 144 -35.65 5.94 -4.11
N TRP A 145 -35.73 4.88 -3.31
CA TRP A 145 -36.93 4.52 -2.59
C TRP A 145 -37.27 5.54 -1.48
N LEU A 146 -36.26 6.02 -0.74
CA LEU A 146 -36.40 7.07 0.26
C LEU A 146 -36.81 8.41 -0.37
N CYS A 147 -36.25 8.76 -1.53
CA CYS A 147 -36.66 9.94 -2.29
C CYS A 147 -38.13 9.89 -2.74
N SER A 148 -38.73 8.71 -2.82
CA SER A 148 -40.15 8.54 -3.13
C SER A 148 -41.08 8.82 -1.94
N GLY A 149 -40.53 9.14 -0.77
CA GLY A 149 -41.27 9.48 0.44
C GLY A 149 -41.75 8.28 1.26
N ASN A 150 -41.21 7.08 0.99
CA ASN A 150 -41.56 5.88 1.73
C ASN A 150 -40.80 5.78 3.07
N ASP A 151 -41.32 5.00 4.02
CA ASP A 151 -40.81 4.94 5.39
C ASP A 151 -39.45 4.21 5.51
N PRO A 152 -38.36 4.88 5.91
CA PRO A 152 -37.02 4.27 6.01
C PRO A 152 -36.94 2.96 6.81
N GLN A 153 -37.89 2.69 7.71
CA GLN A 153 -37.93 1.47 8.51
C GLN A 153 -38.31 0.22 7.71
N GLU A 154 -39.13 0.33 6.65
CA GLU A 154 -39.60 -0.86 5.90
C GLU A 154 -38.46 -1.62 5.22
N LEU A 155 -37.43 -0.91 4.77
CA LEU A 155 -36.23 -1.48 4.15
C LEU A 155 -35.03 -1.53 5.09
N ASN A 156 -35.21 -1.23 6.39
CA ASN A 156 -34.16 -1.19 7.39
C ASN A 156 -32.92 -0.40 6.90
N ALA A 157 -33.16 0.87 6.53
CA ALA A 157 -32.15 1.77 5.98
C ALA A 157 -30.88 1.83 6.85
N GLU A 158 -31.04 1.88 8.18
CA GLU A 158 -29.93 1.88 9.13
C GLU A 158 -28.98 0.69 8.89
N SER A 159 -29.53 -0.54 8.81
CA SER A 159 -28.72 -1.74 8.65
C SER A 159 -27.91 -1.73 7.35
N LEU A 160 -28.48 -1.19 6.26
CA LEU A 160 -27.81 -1.14 4.97
C LEU A 160 -26.65 -0.14 4.98
N TYR A 161 -26.85 1.05 5.56
CA TYR A 161 -25.77 2.02 5.72
C TYR A 161 -24.65 1.50 6.63
N ASN A 162 -25.00 0.82 7.72
CA ASN A 162 -24.01 0.17 8.60
C ASN A 162 -23.26 -0.96 7.87
N LEU A 163 -23.93 -1.72 7.00
CA LEU A 163 -23.30 -2.76 6.17
C LEU A 163 -22.29 -2.16 5.21
N ILE A 164 -22.65 -1.07 4.52
CA ILE A 164 -21.74 -0.38 3.60
C ILE A 164 -20.54 0.17 4.38
N ALA A 165 -20.76 0.83 5.52
CA ALA A 165 -19.67 1.32 6.38
C ALA A 165 -18.73 0.19 6.86
N LYS A 166 -19.27 -0.99 7.16
CA LYS A 166 -18.47 -2.18 7.50
C LYS A 166 -17.59 -2.62 6.33
N HIS A 167 -18.13 -2.67 5.12
CA HIS A 167 -17.34 -3.01 3.92
C HIS A 167 -16.28 -1.95 3.61
N VAL A 168 -16.56 -0.67 3.85
CA VAL A 168 -15.55 0.38 3.72
C VAL A 168 -14.36 0.13 4.66
N ASN A 169 -14.60 -0.30 5.90
CA ASN A 169 -13.51 -0.67 6.82
C ASN A 169 -12.71 -1.88 6.31
N ILE A 170 -13.36 -2.87 5.67
CA ILE A 170 -12.67 -4.02 5.06
C ILE A 170 -11.73 -3.54 3.94
N VAL A 171 -12.23 -2.69 3.03
CA VAL A 171 -11.43 -2.13 1.93
C VAL A 171 -10.27 -1.28 2.46
N MET A 172 -10.50 -0.44 3.48
CA MET A 172 -9.42 0.32 4.10
C MET A 172 -8.34 -0.59 4.71
N ASN A 173 -8.73 -1.67 5.39
CA ASN A 173 -7.77 -2.62 5.94
C ASN A 173 -6.97 -3.34 4.85
N ALA A 174 -7.62 -3.70 3.73
CA ALA A 174 -6.94 -4.28 2.57
C ALA A 174 -5.92 -3.30 1.98
N LEU A 175 -6.28 -2.03 1.84
CA LEU A 175 -5.38 -0.96 1.40
C LEU A 175 -4.18 -0.77 2.35
N TYR A 176 -4.39 -0.80 3.66
CA TYR A 176 -3.31 -0.73 4.65
C TYR A 176 -2.36 -1.93 4.58
N LYS A 177 -2.91 -3.13 4.39
CA LYS A 177 -2.12 -4.35 4.20
C LYS A 177 -1.29 -4.28 2.93
N ASP A 178 -1.85 -3.72 1.86
CA ASP A 178 -1.18 -3.59 0.57
C ASP A 178 0.09 -2.71 0.65
N LEU A 179 0.05 -1.63 1.43
CA LEU A 179 1.21 -0.78 1.69
C LEU A 179 2.38 -1.48 2.40
N GLY A 180 2.15 -2.67 2.95
CA GLY A 180 3.18 -3.41 3.69
C GLY A 180 3.51 -2.79 5.05
N PHE A 181 2.62 -1.97 5.61
CA PHE A 181 2.77 -1.58 7.01
C PHE A 181 2.71 -2.85 7.87
N PRO A 182 3.64 -3.03 8.84
CA PRO A 182 3.55 -4.15 9.75
C PRO A 182 2.18 -4.11 10.40
N GLU A 183 1.48 -5.26 10.43
CA GLU A 183 0.24 -5.37 11.19
C GLU A 183 0.52 -4.76 12.56
N VAL A 184 -0.26 -3.74 12.95
CA VAL A 184 -0.20 -3.20 14.31
C VAL A 184 -0.59 -4.37 15.20
N VAL A 185 0.40 -5.12 15.66
CA VAL A 185 0.23 -6.12 16.69
C VAL A 185 -0.27 -5.31 17.86
N SER A 186 -1.58 -5.35 18.07
CA SER A 186 -2.23 -4.73 19.21
C SER A 186 -1.37 -5.07 20.43
N PRO A 187 -0.96 -4.11 21.26
CA PRO A 187 0.03 -4.35 22.33
C PRO A 187 -0.38 -5.51 23.25
N ASN A 188 -1.67 -5.82 23.32
CA ASN A 188 -2.25 -6.97 24.02
C ASN A 188 -1.85 -8.34 23.46
N LYS A 189 -1.51 -8.46 22.18
CA LYS A 189 -1.04 -9.72 21.56
C LYS A 189 0.45 -9.95 21.85
N ALA A 190 1.25 -8.88 21.86
CA ALA A 190 2.66 -8.93 22.24
C ALA A 190 2.86 -9.24 23.74
N LEU A 191 1.96 -8.74 24.61
CA LEU A 191 1.96 -9.06 26.04
C LEU A 191 1.58 -10.51 26.34
N LYS A 192 0.70 -11.13 25.55
CA LYS A 192 0.34 -12.56 25.70
C LYS A 192 1.43 -13.53 25.24
N SER A 193 2.29 -13.12 24.31
CA SER A 193 3.46 -13.92 23.91
C SER A 193 4.63 -13.82 24.90
N LEU A 194 4.58 -12.89 25.86
CA LEU A 194 5.63 -12.65 26.86
C LEU A 194 5.30 -13.23 28.24
N THR A 195 4.15 -13.88 28.43
CA THR A 195 3.85 -14.63 29.65
C THR A 195 4.20 -16.11 29.45
N PRO A 196 5.40 -16.58 29.85
CA PRO A 196 5.59 -18.01 30.07
C PRO A 196 4.81 -18.40 31.33
N LEU A 197 3.99 -19.45 31.19
CA LEU A 197 3.56 -20.40 32.21
C LEU A 197 3.87 -19.99 33.67
N ALA A 198 3.09 -19.08 34.25
CA ALA A 198 2.96 -18.96 35.69
C ALA A 198 1.64 -19.64 36.07
N GLY A 199 1.74 -20.92 36.43
CA GLY A 199 0.57 -21.74 36.78
C GLY A 199 0.82 -23.24 36.70
N THR A 200 1.90 -23.71 37.33
CA THR A 200 1.92 -25.04 37.92
C THR A 200 2.19 -24.82 39.40
N ASP A 201 1.12 -24.89 40.19
CA ASP A 201 1.04 -25.49 41.52
C ASP A 201 -0.43 -25.86 41.75
#